data_AF-A0A534XRP0-F1
#
_entry.id   AF-A0A534XRP0-F1
#
_cell.length_a   1.000
_cell.length_b   1.000
_cell.length_c   1.000
_cell.angle_alpha   90.00
_cell.angle_beta   90.00
_cell.angle_gamma   90.00
#
_symmetry.space_group_name_H-M   'P 1'
#
loop_
_entity.id
_entity.type
_entity.pdbx_description
1 polymer ?
#
loop_
_entity_poly.entity_id
_entity_poly.type
_entity_poly.pdbx_seq_one_letter_code
_entity_poly.pdbx_strand_id
1 'polypeptide(L)'
;MRRLLLAALVLACGPRGHWPPRPAEHPPTPTELRIYELTVRAPSAEERAQFSAALRSRGFAVVDHEPRKGDLEVTLTHEPDSLVATLRSDGWFVDEAVGKDVESLSATLAVSQRLTDFIRNSGLPQQHMMPEN
;
A
#
# COMPACT_ATOMS: atom_id res chain seq x y z
N MET A 1 -18.64 -42.04 -23.00
CA MET A 1 -18.74 -42.18 -21.53
C MET A 1 -17.40 -42.67 -20.98
N ARG A 2 -16.70 -41.83 -20.20
CA ARG A 2 -15.68 -42.11 -19.15
C ARG A 2 -14.89 -40.81 -18.96
N ARG A 3 -15.27 -39.99 -17.97
CA ARG A 3 -14.69 -39.93 -16.59
C ARG A 3 -13.22 -39.52 -16.66
N LEU A 4 -12.93 -38.24 -16.44
CA LEU A 4 -12.60 -37.62 -15.13
C LEU A 4 -11.08 -37.54 -14.99
N LEU A 5 -10.56 -36.32 -14.87
CA LEU A 5 -9.75 -35.87 -13.72
C LEU A 5 -9.41 -34.39 -13.92
N LEU A 6 -10.21 -33.54 -13.28
CA LEU A 6 -9.83 -32.17 -12.98
C LEU A 6 -8.61 -32.22 -12.06
N ALA A 7 -7.46 -31.79 -12.54
CA ALA A 7 -6.35 -31.39 -11.69
C ALA A 7 -6.69 -30.00 -11.13
N ALA A 8 -7.39 -29.96 -10.00
CA ALA A 8 -7.49 -28.77 -9.19
C ALA A 8 -6.10 -28.50 -8.59
N LEU A 9 -5.35 -27.58 -9.21
CA LEU A 9 -4.17 -27.00 -8.57
C LEU A 9 -4.64 -26.20 -7.37
N VAL A 10 -4.42 -26.76 -6.19
CA VAL A 10 -4.49 -26.08 -4.90
C VAL A 10 -3.35 -25.06 -4.90
N LEU A 11 -3.61 -23.84 -5.38
CA LEU A 11 -2.73 -22.70 -5.19
C LEU A 11 -2.81 -22.30 -3.72
N ALA A 12 -1.85 -22.86 -2.97
CA ALA A 12 -1.34 -22.43 -1.69
C ALA A 12 -1.99 -21.17 -1.10
N CYS A 13 -2.87 -21.36 -0.12
CA CYS A 13 -3.06 -20.41 0.96
C CYS A 13 -1.82 -20.45 1.87
N GLY A 14 -0.67 -20.00 1.38
CA GLY A 14 0.43 -19.65 2.25
C GLY A 14 0.03 -18.42 3.07
N PRO A 15 0.43 -18.28 4.35
CA PRO A 15 0.26 -17.02 5.05
C PRO A 15 0.98 -15.94 4.22
N ARG A 16 0.25 -14.93 3.76
CA ARG A 16 0.84 -13.75 3.12
C ARG A 16 1.69 -13.07 4.19
N GLY A 17 3.02 -13.23 4.10
CA GLY A 17 3.93 -12.56 5.01
C GLY A 17 3.84 -11.06 4.78
N HIS A 18 3.49 -10.31 5.82
CA HIS A 18 3.49 -8.86 5.76
C HIS A 18 4.92 -8.32 5.74
N TRP A 19 5.09 -7.19 5.07
CA TRP A 19 6.35 -6.46 5.07
C TRP A 19 6.18 -5.14 5.82
N PRO A 20 6.09 -5.18 7.17
CA PRO A 20 5.75 -4.00 7.94
C PRO A 20 6.77 -2.87 7.68
N PRO A 21 6.33 -1.61 7.65
CA PRO A 21 7.19 -0.49 7.35
C PRO A 21 8.21 -0.35 8.46
N ARG A 22 9.44 -0.02 8.08
CA ARG A 22 10.41 0.49 9.04
C ARG A 22 10.34 2.02 9.04
N PRO A 23 10.31 2.68 10.21
CA PRO A 23 10.41 4.12 10.27
C PRO A 23 11.72 4.60 9.65
N ALA A 24 11.67 5.65 8.85
CA ALA A 24 12.86 6.28 8.32
C ALA A 24 13.60 7.06 9.42
N GLU A 25 14.93 7.12 9.36
CA GLU A 25 15.72 8.01 10.23
C GLU A 25 15.36 9.49 9.98
N HIS A 26 15.08 9.82 8.72
CA HIS A 26 14.63 11.12 8.27
C HIS A 26 13.33 10.97 7.47
N PRO A 27 12.16 10.90 8.13
CA PRO A 27 10.87 10.76 7.48
C PRO A 27 10.62 11.83 6.41
N PRO A 28 9.74 11.56 5.42
CA PRO A 28 9.36 12.56 4.44
C PRO A 28 8.68 13.72 5.14
N THR A 29 9.03 14.93 4.72
CA THR A 29 8.31 16.13 5.09
C THR A 29 6.91 16.14 4.45
N PRO A 30 5.95 16.90 5.01
CA PRO A 30 4.65 17.08 4.36
C PRO A 30 4.75 17.62 2.93
N THR A 31 5.77 18.41 2.62
CA THR A 31 6.02 18.90 1.24
C THR A 31 6.46 17.77 0.33
N GLU A 32 7.37 16.88 0.79
CA GLU A 32 7.78 15.68 0.04
C GLU A 32 6.60 14.74 -0.22
N LEU A 33 5.73 14.51 0.77
CA LEU A 33 4.52 13.68 0.62
C LEU A 33 3.49 14.22 -0.37
N ARG A 34 3.55 15.52 -0.71
CA ARG A 34 2.64 16.15 -1.68
C ARG A 34 3.14 16.10 -3.12
N ILE A 35 4.39 15.69 -3.35
CA ILE A 35 4.98 15.61 -4.70
C ILE A 35 4.24 14.59 -5.56
N TYR A 36 3.80 13.49 -4.95
CA TYR A 36 3.14 12.39 -5.62
C TYR A 36 1.66 12.37 -5.28
N GLU A 37 0.81 12.45 -6.31
CA GLU A 37 -0.64 12.28 -6.16
C GLU A 37 -0.93 10.86 -5.65
N LEU A 38 -1.84 10.73 -4.69
CA LEU A 38 -2.21 9.46 -4.07
C LEU A 38 -3.69 9.15 -4.31
N THR A 39 -3.97 8.06 -5.02
CA THR A 39 -5.33 7.51 -5.15
C THR A 39 -5.58 6.47 -4.07
N VAL A 40 -6.75 6.51 -3.43
CA VAL A 40 -7.16 5.58 -2.36
C VAL A 40 -8.20 4.60 -2.86
N ARG A 41 -7.94 3.30 -2.68
CA ARG A 41 -8.90 2.21 -2.87
C ARG A 41 -9.28 1.62 -1.51
N ALA A 42 -10.56 1.35 -1.31
CA ALA A 42 -11.08 0.70 -0.11
C ALA A 42 -12.33 -0.12 -0.44
N PRO A 43 -12.75 -1.07 0.43
CA PRO A 43 -13.91 -1.92 0.18
C PRO A 43 -15.23 -1.14 0.08
N SER A 44 -15.34 0.00 0.78
CA SER A 44 -16.51 0.87 0.75
C SER A 44 -16.15 2.35 0.52
N ALA A 45 -17.13 3.13 0.08
CA ALA A 45 -16.97 4.58 -0.10
C ALA A 45 -16.72 5.31 1.22
N GLU A 46 -17.30 4.83 2.32
CA GLU A 46 -17.11 5.38 3.66
C GLU A 46 -15.67 5.16 4.14
N GLU A 47 -15.15 3.94 4.03
CA GLU A 47 -13.76 3.64 4.38
C GLU A 47 -12.78 4.39 3.49
N ARG A 48 -13.09 4.53 2.19
CA ARG A 48 -12.29 5.35 1.28
C ARG A 48 -12.22 6.79 1.77
N ALA A 49 -13.34 7.37 2.20
CA ALA A 49 -13.41 8.73 2.70
C ALA A 49 -12.64 8.90 4.03
N GLN A 50 -12.84 7.99 4.98
CA GLN A 50 -12.15 7.98 6.27
C GLN A 50 -10.63 7.84 6.09
N PHE A 51 -10.19 6.87 5.28
CA PHE A 51 -8.77 6.66 5.06
C PHE A 51 -8.13 7.82 4.28
N SER A 52 -8.84 8.37 3.28
CA SER A 52 -8.40 9.58 2.58
C SER A 52 -8.23 10.77 3.52
N ALA A 53 -9.13 10.96 4.48
CA ALA A 53 -9.01 12.02 5.48
C ALA A 53 -7.80 11.80 6.40
N ALA A 54 -7.59 10.57 6.88
CA ALA A 54 -6.44 10.20 7.70
C ALA A 54 -5.12 10.47 6.95
N LEU A 55 -5.00 10.04 5.69
CA LEU A 55 -3.82 10.29 4.85
C LEU A 55 -3.59 11.79 4.60
N ARG A 56 -4.64 12.56 4.29
CA ARG A 56 -4.51 14.02 4.13
C ARG A 56 -4.01 14.70 5.41
N SER A 57 -4.46 14.24 6.59
CA SER A 57 -3.99 14.76 7.87
C SER A 57 -2.48 14.56 8.09
N ARG A 58 -1.89 13.54 7.44
CA ARG A 58 -0.45 13.25 7.45
C ARG A 58 0.35 13.97 6.36
N GLY A 59 -0.33 14.69 5.46
CA GLY A 59 0.31 15.49 4.42
C GLY A 59 0.29 14.88 3.02
N PHE A 60 -0.30 13.70 2.81
CA PHE A 60 -0.42 13.11 1.48
C PHE A 60 -1.32 13.93 0.55
N ALA A 61 -0.95 14.02 -0.74
CA ALA A 61 -1.77 14.65 -1.78
C ALA A 61 -2.84 13.68 -2.32
N VAL A 62 -3.92 13.48 -1.57
CA VAL A 62 -4.97 12.53 -1.96
C VAL A 62 -5.91 13.09 -3.02
N VAL A 63 -6.03 12.39 -4.15
CA VAL A 63 -6.85 12.73 -5.33
C VAL A 63 -7.98 11.70 -5.59
N ASP A 64 -8.94 12.05 -6.46
CA ASP A 64 -10.11 11.21 -6.81
C ASP A 64 -10.12 10.79 -8.28
N HIS A 65 -8.95 10.76 -8.94
CA HIS A 65 -8.81 10.18 -10.28
C HIS A 65 -8.00 8.88 -10.23
N GLU A 66 -8.06 8.12 -11.32
CA GLU A 66 -7.21 6.95 -11.52
C GLU A 66 -5.73 7.34 -11.52
N PRO A 67 -4.84 6.50 -10.94
CA PRO A 67 -3.41 6.79 -10.87
C PRO A 67 -2.82 6.85 -12.28
N ARG A 68 -2.06 7.91 -12.54
CA ARG A 68 -1.25 8.09 -13.76
C ARG A 68 0.14 7.51 -13.54
N LYS A 69 0.97 7.56 -14.59
CA LYS A 69 2.35 7.09 -14.50
C LYS A 69 3.12 7.87 -13.43
N GLY A 70 3.68 7.15 -12.46
CA GLY A 70 4.42 7.69 -11.32
C GLY A 70 3.56 8.11 -10.12
N ASP A 71 2.23 8.07 -10.24
CA ASP A 71 1.34 8.35 -9.11
C ASP A 71 1.34 7.17 -8.12
N LEU A 72 1.03 7.48 -6.86
CA LEU A 72 0.85 6.50 -5.83
C LEU A 72 -0.59 5.99 -5.81
N GLU A 73 -0.75 4.70 -5.50
CA GLU A 73 -2.02 4.10 -5.15
C GLU A 73 -1.89 3.36 -3.82
N VAL A 74 -2.82 3.60 -2.90
CA VAL A 74 -2.93 2.82 -1.67
C VAL A 74 -4.24 2.05 -1.66
N THR A 75 -4.15 0.75 -1.41
CA THR A 75 -5.32 -0.13 -1.27
C THR A 75 -5.47 -0.57 0.18
N LEU A 76 -6.64 -0.30 0.76
CA LEU A 76 -7.04 -0.78 2.07
C LEU A 76 -7.73 -2.15 1.92
N THR A 77 -7.25 -3.15 2.65
CA THR A 77 -7.86 -4.49 2.72
C THR A 77 -8.08 -4.94 4.16
N HIS A 78 -9.13 -5.74 4.37
CA HIS A 78 -9.42 -6.35 5.65
C HIS A 78 -8.86 -7.77 5.70
N GLU A 79 -8.17 -8.05 6.79
CA GLU A 79 -7.73 -9.39 7.17
C GLU A 79 -8.40 -9.78 8.49
N PRO A 80 -8.43 -11.07 8.87
CA PRO A 80 -9.22 -11.56 10.01
C PRO A 80 -9.04 -10.76 11.31
N ASP A 81 -7.81 -10.27 11.56
CA ASP A 81 -7.47 -9.53 12.78
C ASP A 81 -6.84 -8.15 12.50
N SER A 82 -6.82 -7.67 11.27
CA SER A 82 -6.11 -6.43 10.94
C SER A 82 -6.62 -5.74 9.67
N LEU A 83 -6.27 -4.47 9.57
CA LEU A 83 -6.33 -3.71 8.34
C LEU A 83 -4.93 -3.67 7.74
N VAL A 84 -4.88 -3.73 6.41
CA VAL A 84 -3.63 -3.66 5.65
C VAL A 84 -3.77 -2.55 4.61
N ALA A 85 -2.79 -1.65 4.55
CA ALA A 85 -2.69 -0.63 3.53
C ALA A 85 -1.46 -0.91 2.66
N THR A 86 -1.68 -1.41 1.45
CA THR A 86 -0.62 -1.70 0.48
C THR A 86 -0.42 -0.50 -0.43
N LEU A 87 0.78 0.06 -0.44
CA LEU A 87 1.18 1.22 -1.25
C LEU A 87 1.94 0.75 -2.50
N ARG A 88 1.55 1.29 -3.66
CA ARG A 88 2.10 0.94 -4.97
C ARG A 88 2.33 2.19 -5.81
N SER A 89 3.18 2.05 -6.84
CA SER A 89 3.37 3.02 -7.92
C SER A 89 3.61 2.26 -9.21
N ASP A 90 2.95 2.63 -10.31
CA ASP A 90 3.10 1.97 -11.62
C ASP A 90 2.91 0.43 -11.56
N GLY A 91 2.03 -0.05 -10.68
CA GLY A 91 1.81 -1.47 -10.46
C GLY A 91 2.90 -2.18 -9.64
N TRP A 92 3.95 -1.49 -9.21
CA TRP A 92 5.01 -2.04 -8.35
C TRP A 92 4.73 -1.76 -6.87
N PHE A 93 5.15 -2.69 -6.01
CA PHE A 93 5.07 -2.53 -4.57
C PHE A 93 6.05 -1.45 -4.09
N VAL A 94 5.57 -0.54 -3.24
CA VAL A 94 6.39 0.47 -2.55
C VAL A 94 6.53 0.09 -1.09
N ASP A 95 5.42 -0.06 -0.37
CA ASP A 95 5.42 -0.48 1.03
C ASP A 95 4.05 -1.00 1.50
N GLU A 96 3.97 -1.45 2.74
CA GLU A 96 2.71 -1.93 3.34
C GLU A 96 2.64 -1.60 4.82
N ALA A 97 1.55 -0.98 5.29
CA ALA A 97 1.26 -0.85 6.71
C ALA A 97 0.23 -1.87 7.18
N VAL A 98 0.39 -2.39 8.39
CA VAL A 98 -0.56 -3.30 9.05
C VAL A 98 -0.95 -2.70 10.40
N GLY A 99 -2.24 -2.66 10.70
CA GLY A 99 -2.77 -1.97 11.87
C GLY A 99 -4.19 -2.39 12.22
N LYS A 100 -4.79 -1.74 13.23
CA LYS A 100 -6.17 -2.00 13.67
C LYS A 100 -7.16 -0.97 13.13
N ASP A 101 -6.67 0.18 12.67
CA ASP A 101 -7.47 1.32 12.21
C ASP A 101 -6.72 2.12 11.14
N VAL A 102 -7.45 2.96 10.41
CA VAL A 102 -6.88 3.78 9.32
C VAL A 102 -5.89 4.84 9.82
N GLU A 103 -6.00 5.24 11.09
CA GLU A 103 -5.11 6.24 11.71
C GLU A 103 -3.70 5.68 11.92
N SER A 104 -3.59 4.47 12.47
CA SER A 104 -2.33 3.76 12.63
C SER A 104 -1.68 3.45 11.28
N LEU A 105 -2.47 3.05 10.27
CA LEU A 105 -1.97 2.81 8.92
C LEU A 105 -1.38 4.08 8.30
N SER A 106 -2.14 5.19 8.31
CA SER A 106 -1.68 6.45 7.74
C SER A 106 -0.45 7.00 8.47
N ALA A 107 -0.39 6.87 9.80
CA ALA A 107 0.77 7.24 10.61
C ALA A 107 2.02 6.45 10.21
N THR A 108 1.85 5.15 10.01
CA THR A 108 2.95 4.25 9.67
C THR A 108 3.48 4.53 8.26
N LEU A 109 2.59 4.70 7.28
CA LEU A 109 2.99 5.04 5.91
C LEU A 109 3.69 6.40 5.84
N ALA A 110 3.22 7.40 6.59
CA ALA A 110 3.78 8.74 6.59
C ALA A 110 5.25 8.81 7.04
N VAL A 111 5.72 7.81 7.79
CA VAL A 111 7.12 7.73 8.27
C VAL A 111 7.91 6.59 7.66
N SER A 112 7.37 5.92 6.63
CA SER A 112 7.99 4.75 6.01
C SER A 112 9.34 5.08 5.35
N GLN A 113 10.36 4.27 5.66
CA GLN A 113 11.65 4.29 4.96
C GLN A 113 11.51 4.00 3.47
N ARG A 114 10.67 3.05 3.07
CA ARG A 114 10.54 2.69 1.65
C ARG A 114 9.82 3.78 0.84
N LEU A 115 8.82 4.41 1.43
CA LEU A 115 8.20 5.60 0.82
C LEU A 115 9.21 6.75 0.73
N THR A 116 10.02 6.94 1.78
CA THR A 116 11.11 7.92 1.77
C THR A 116 12.09 7.65 0.63
N ASP A 117 12.53 6.41 0.47
CA ASP A 117 13.45 5.99 -0.58
C ASP A 117 12.81 6.15 -1.96
N PHE A 118 11.53 5.82 -2.11
CA PHE A 118 10.78 6.03 -3.35
C PHE A 118 10.78 7.51 -3.74
N ILE A 119 10.38 8.40 -2.82
CA ILE A 119 10.31 9.84 -3.07
C ILE A 119 11.69 10.40 -3.43
N ARG A 120 12.72 10.05 -2.65
CA ARG A 120 14.07 10.61 -2.80
C ARG A 120 14.85 10.01 -3.99
N ASN A 121 14.45 8.83 -4.47
CA ASN A 121 14.97 8.24 -5.70
C ASN A 121 14.09 8.54 -6.93
N SER A 122 13.35 9.65 -6.90
CA SER A 122 12.54 10.16 -8.01
C SER A 122 11.45 9.19 -8.50
N GLY A 123 10.84 8.44 -7.59
CA GLY A 123 9.74 7.54 -7.89
C GLY A 123 10.17 6.21 -8.53
N LEU A 124 11.45 5.86 -8.45
CA LEU A 124 11.91 4.51 -8.82
C LEU A 124 11.68 3.56 -7.64
N PRO A 125 10.75 2.58 -7.74
CA PRO A 125 10.61 1.57 -6.72
C PRO A 125 11.91 0.76 -6.64
N GLN A 126 12.39 0.46 -5.44
CA GLN A 126 13.51 -0.46 -5.30
C GLN A 126 13.10 -1.84 -5.82
N GLN A 127 13.86 -2.37 -6.79
CA GLN A 127 13.68 -3.73 -7.31
C GLN A 127 14.16 -4.78 -6.29
N HIS A 128 13.55 -4.81 -5.11
CA HIS A 128 13.64 -5.99 -4.26
C HIS A 128 12.59 -6.98 -4.77
N MET A 129 13.03 -8.09 -5.37
CA MET A 129 12.15 -9.23 -5.66
C MET A 129 11.47 -9.63 -4.35
N MET A 130 10.13 -9.71 -4.36
CA MET A 130 9.43 -10.45 -3.33
C MET A 130 9.99 -11.88 -3.36
N PRO A 131 10.50 -12.44 -2.25
CA PRO A 131 10.88 -13.84 -2.26
C PRO A 131 9.63 -14.66 -2.57
N GLU A 132 9.75 -15.53 -3.56
CA GLU A 132 8.74 -16.54 -3.87
C GLU A 132 8.63 -17.45 -2.65
N ASN A 133 7.47 -17.44 -1.98
CA ASN A 133 7.11 -18.47 -1.02
C ASN A 133 6.41 -19.60 -1.76
#